data_AF-A0A7D9MFR6-F1
#
_entry.id   AF-A0A7D9MFR6-F1
#
_cell.length_a   1.000
_cell.length_b   1.000
_cell.length_c   1.000
_cell.angle_alpha   90.00
_cell.angle_beta   90.00
_cell.angle_gamma   90.00
#
_symmetry.space_group_name_H-M   'P 1'
#
loop_
_entity.id
_entity.type
_entity.pdbx_description
1 polymer ?
#
loop_
_entity_poly.entity_id
_entity_poly.type
_entity_poly.pdbx_seq_one_letter_code
_entity_poly.pdbx_strand_id
1 'polypeptide(L)'
;MADSFDEFYLEWLAVSINLPEEKATEIKKAHNKLAMNCDNTLIALNCVHDTGLEPAKVQKDPCKDRLPKVEFRPFNKTQPKLWFEQLEVVFASSSIISAEHKFAALLRLMDDTTSSLLCSITRNLSPTAYDDAKALLIKEFSLSKFDRVKAYLEAVPAPDEKLTLFNSRIESLIDGLSFDDVSKYCLLRYAPAAVRLQLSGSSFDDKPLADLLKEADSLTQCA
;
A
#
# COMPACT_ATOMS: atom_id res chain seq x y z
N MET A 1 13.75 2.31 -30.78
CA MET A 1 14.80 2.18 -31.83
C MET A 1 14.34 1.29 -33.00
N ALA A 2 13.02 1.06 -33.16
CA ALA A 2 12.44 0.31 -34.28
C ALA A 2 11.82 1.24 -35.35
N ASP A 3 11.41 2.46 -34.96
CA ASP A 3 10.72 3.40 -35.85
C ASP A 3 11.60 3.93 -37.01
N SER A 4 12.93 3.93 -36.85
CA SER A 4 13.86 4.48 -37.84
C SER A 4 14.12 3.55 -39.04
N PHE A 5 13.84 2.26 -38.93
CA PHE A 5 14.15 1.29 -40.00
C PHE A 5 12.98 1.15 -40.99
N ASP A 6 11.74 1.28 -40.50
CA ASP A 6 10.52 1.20 -41.32
C ASP A 6 10.33 2.43 -42.23
N GLU A 7 10.81 3.60 -41.81
CA GLU A 7 10.70 4.84 -42.58
C GLU A 7 11.60 4.79 -43.83
N PHE A 8 12.82 4.24 -43.68
CA PHE A 8 13.79 4.09 -44.78
C PHE A 8 13.40 2.99 -45.79
N TYR A 9 12.74 1.92 -45.34
CA TYR A 9 12.34 0.82 -46.23
C TYR A 9 11.17 1.20 -47.14
N LEU A 10 10.28 2.08 -46.66
CA LEU A 10 9.14 2.59 -47.42
C LEU A 10 9.56 3.65 -48.45
N GLU A 11 10.52 4.53 -48.12
CA GLU A 11 11.12 5.44 -49.11
C GLU A 11 11.83 4.65 -50.23
N TRP A 12 12.56 3.59 -49.89
CA TRP A 12 13.24 2.74 -50.87
C TRP A 12 12.25 1.98 -51.78
N LEU A 13 11.14 1.45 -51.24
CA LEU A 13 10.08 0.79 -52.04
C LEU A 13 9.30 1.75 -52.94
N ALA A 14 9.03 2.98 -52.48
CA ALA A 14 8.37 4.01 -53.28
C ALA A 14 9.23 4.44 -54.48
N VAL A 15 10.54 4.58 -54.28
CA VAL A 15 11.49 4.97 -55.34
C VAL A 15 11.78 3.83 -56.32
N SER A 16 11.78 2.57 -55.86
CA SER A 16 12.24 1.43 -56.68
C SER A 16 11.15 0.79 -57.55
N ILE A 17 9.86 0.96 -57.25
CA ILE A 17 8.77 0.19 -57.93
C ILE A 17 7.66 1.08 -58.52
N ASN A 18 7.76 2.41 -58.44
CA ASN A 18 6.75 3.34 -58.99
C ASN A 18 5.32 2.97 -58.53
N LEU A 19 5.22 2.57 -57.26
CA LEU A 19 4.00 2.04 -56.66
C LEU A 19 3.11 3.23 -56.23
N PRO A 20 1.83 3.29 -56.64
CA PRO A 20 0.94 4.38 -56.24
C PRO A 20 0.79 4.42 -54.72
N GLU A 21 0.83 5.63 -54.16
CA GLU A 21 0.90 5.94 -52.72
C GLU A 21 -0.20 5.21 -51.91
N GLU A 22 -1.38 5.04 -52.51
CA GLU A 22 -2.50 4.28 -51.95
C GLU A 22 -2.13 2.82 -51.62
N LYS A 23 -1.40 2.12 -52.51
CA LYS A 23 -0.96 0.74 -52.28
C LYS A 23 0.12 0.62 -51.23
N ALA A 24 0.99 1.63 -51.10
CA ALA A 24 2.00 1.67 -50.05
C ALA A 24 1.36 1.77 -48.65
N THR A 25 0.28 2.54 -48.52
CA THR A 25 -0.47 2.63 -47.25
C THR A 25 -1.21 1.34 -46.90
N GLU A 26 -1.76 0.62 -47.88
CA GLU A 26 -2.38 -0.69 -47.64
C GLU A 26 -1.34 -1.74 -47.18
N ILE A 27 -0.16 -1.75 -47.80
CA ILE A 27 0.94 -2.63 -47.39
C ILE A 27 1.39 -2.30 -45.96
N LYS A 28 1.51 -1.02 -45.60
CA LYS A 28 1.85 -0.61 -44.23
C LYS A 28 0.78 -1.05 -43.22
N LYS A 29 -0.49 -0.92 -43.58
CA LYS A 29 -1.61 -1.37 -42.75
C LYS A 29 -1.64 -2.89 -42.59
N ALA A 30 -1.35 -3.62 -43.66
CA ALA A 30 -1.24 -5.08 -43.63
C ALA A 30 -0.03 -5.55 -42.81
N HIS A 31 1.12 -4.89 -42.94
CA HIS A 31 2.34 -5.16 -42.18
C HIS A 31 2.11 -4.93 -40.67
N ASN A 32 1.52 -3.78 -40.30
CA ASN A 32 1.19 -3.49 -38.90
C ASN A 32 0.17 -4.49 -38.33
N LYS A 33 -0.81 -4.92 -39.13
CA LYS A 33 -1.77 -5.94 -38.72
C LYS A 33 -1.12 -7.31 -38.53
N LEU A 34 -0.15 -7.65 -39.38
CA LEU A 34 0.63 -8.88 -39.26
C LEU A 34 1.56 -8.83 -38.03
N ALA A 35 2.25 -7.71 -37.80
CA ALA A 35 3.11 -7.48 -36.64
C ALA A 35 2.32 -7.61 -35.32
N MET A 36 1.14 -6.97 -35.24
CA MET A 36 0.26 -7.12 -34.08
C MET A 36 -0.25 -8.55 -33.88
N ASN A 37 -0.49 -9.30 -34.95
CA ASN A 37 -0.85 -10.71 -34.84
C ASN A 37 0.34 -11.57 -34.38
N CYS A 38 1.56 -11.29 -34.85
CA CYS A 38 2.76 -11.98 -34.43
C CYS A 38 3.04 -11.76 -32.94
N ASP A 39 2.94 -10.53 -32.43
CA ASP A 39 3.11 -10.21 -31.01
C ASP A 39 2.07 -10.93 -30.13
N ASN A 40 0.81 -10.95 -30.58
CA ASN A 40 -0.25 -11.69 -29.89
C ASN A 40 0.00 -13.21 -29.88
N THR A 41 0.54 -13.78 -30.96
CA THR A 41 0.93 -15.19 -30.99
C THR A 41 2.17 -15.50 -30.15
N LEU A 42 3.10 -14.55 -30.02
CA LEU A 42 4.30 -14.70 -29.21
C LEU A 42 3.96 -14.63 -27.71
N ILE A 43 3.03 -13.76 -27.32
CA ILE A 43 2.46 -13.73 -25.97
C ILE A 43 1.72 -15.05 -25.68
N ALA A 44 0.89 -15.53 -26.62
CA ALA A 44 0.18 -16.79 -26.46
C ALA A 44 1.12 -18.02 -26.37
N LEU A 45 2.21 -18.05 -27.14
CA LEU A 45 3.22 -19.12 -27.09
C LEU A 45 4.05 -19.07 -25.82
N ASN A 46 4.42 -17.89 -25.32
CA ASN A 46 5.08 -17.75 -24.02
C ASN A 46 4.15 -18.16 -22.86
N CYS A 47 2.84 -17.90 -22.96
CA CYS A 47 1.88 -18.39 -21.97
C CYS A 47 1.68 -19.92 -22.01
N VAL A 48 1.84 -20.57 -23.17
CA VAL A 48 1.68 -22.04 -23.30
C VAL A 48 2.91 -22.80 -22.81
N HIS A 49 4.10 -22.19 -22.80
CA HIS A 49 5.30 -22.88 -22.31
C HIS A 49 5.33 -23.05 -20.77
N ASP A 50 4.54 -22.29 -20.01
CA ASP A 50 4.57 -22.31 -18.54
C ASP A 50 3.43 -23.09 -17.87
N THR A 51 2.39 -23.54 -18.59
CA THR A 51 1.31 -24.35 -17.99
C THR A 51 0.75 -25.40 -18.94
N GLY A 52 1.07 -26.67 -18.69
CA GLY A 52 0.50 -27.83 -19.39
C GLY A 52 -0.93 -28.14 -18.99
N LEU A 53 -1.90 -27.33 -19.43
CA LEU A 53 -3.32 -27.68 -19.42
C LEU A 53 -4.01 -27.22 -20.72
N GLU A 54 -4.86 -28.09 -21.26
CA GLU A 54 -5.61 -27.90 -22.50
C GLU A 54 -6.36 -26.56 -22.59
N PRO A 55 -6.50 -25.97 -23.80
CA PRO A 55 -7.23 -24.71 -23.98
C PRO A 55 -8.73 -24.97 -23.94
N ALA A 56 -9.31 -24.93 -22.74
CA ALA A 56 -10.73 -24.67 -22.58
C ALA A 56 -11.05 -23.31 -23.22
N LYS A 57 -12.03 -23.30 -24.12
CA LYS A 57 -12.48 -22.13 -24.88
C LYS A 57 -12.73 -20.95 -23.94
N VAL A 58 -11.80 -19.99 -23.90
CA VAL A 58 -12.01 -18.69 -23.27
C VAL A 58 -12.99 -17.91 -24.13
N GLN A 59 -14.28 -18.04 -23.82
CA GLN A 59 -15.29 -17.09 -24.26
C GLN A 59 -14.88 -15.71 -23.72
N LYS A 60 -14.40 -14.84 -24.61
CA LYS A 60 -14.35 -13.41 -24.36
C LYS A 60 -15.79 -12.88 -24.35
N ASP A 61 -16.40 -12.85 -23.18
CA ASP A 61 -17.41 -11.83 -22.89
C ASP A 61 -16.65 -10.60 -22.37
N PRO A 62 -16.54 -9.50 -23.15
CA PRO A 62 -15.93 -8.27 -22.66
C PRO A 62 -16.98 -7.54 -21.81
N CYS A 63 -17.28 -8.04 -20.62
CA CYS A 63 -18.01 -7.22 -19.66
C CYS A 63 -17.09 -6.09 -19.21
N LYS A 64 -17.50 -4.87 -19.57
CA LYS A 64 -16.85 -3.61 -19.21
C LYS A 64 -16.94 -3.38 -17.71
N ASP A 65 -16.14 -4.05 -16.91
CA ASP A 65 -16.03 -3.72 -15.49
C ASP A 65 -15.02 -2.58 -15.33
N ARG A 66 -15.46 -1.37 -15.72
CA ARG A 66 -14.77 -0.18 -15.25
C ARG A 66 -14.94 -0.17 -13.74
N LEU A 67 -13.83 -0.32 -13.02
CA LEU A 67 -13.78 -0.12 -11.57
C LEU A 67 -14.61 1.11 -11.18
N PRO A 68 -15.62 0.95 -10.30
CA PRO A 68 -16.40 2.08 -9.80
C PRO A 68 -15.46 3.16 -9.28
N LYS A 69 -15.68 4.40 -9.69
CA LYS A 69 -14.88 5.53 -9.20
C LYS A 69 -15.25 5.77 -7.74
N VAL A 70 -14.38 5.35 -6.82
CA VAL A 70 -14.51 5.64 -5.40
C VAL A 70 -13.89 6.99 -5.13
N GLU A 71 -14.72 7.95 -4.71
CA GLU A 71 -14.26 9.22 -4.15
C GLU A 71 -14.34 9.12 -2.63
N PHE A 72 -13.21 9.31 -1.96
CA PHE A 72 -13.12 9.28 -0.52
C PHE A 72 -12.17 10.37 -0.04
N ARG A 73 -12.20 10.68 1.26
CA ARG A 73 -11.30 11.67 1.82
C ARG A 73 -9.84 11.20 1.73
N PRO A 74 -8.86 12.13 1.70
CA PRO A 74 -7.43 11.81 1.72
C PRO A 74 -7.04 10.92 2.91
N PHE A 75 -5.96 10.15 2.74
CA PHE A 75 -5.46 9.26 3.78
C PHE A 75 -5.11 10.03 5.07
N ASN A 76 -5.70 9.60 6.20
CA ASN A 76 -5.44 10.20 7.51
C ASN A 76 -4.34 9.41 8.24
N LYS A 77 -3.11 9.94 8.20
CA LYS A 77 -1.92 9.37 8.85
C LYS A 77 -2.02 9.36 10.38
N THR A 78 -2.78 10.27 10.98
CA THR A 78 -2.94 10.35 12.45
C THR A 78 -3.85 9.25 12.99
N GLN A 79 -4.85 8.84 12.20
CA GLN A 79 -5.82 7.81 12.60
C GLN A 79 -6.07 6.84 11.44
N PRO A 80 -5.08 6.00 11.09
CA PRO A 80 -5.18 5.11 9.94
C PRO A 80 -6.28 4.05 10.12
N LYS A 81 -6.46 3.52 11.34
CA LYS A 81 -7.49 2.50 11.65
C LYS A 81 -8.91 3.00 11.33
N LEU A 82 -9.29 4.14 11.89
CA LEU A 82 -10.60 4.77 11.65
C LEU A 82 -10.80 5.09 10.16
N TRP A 83 -9.73 5.51 9.48
CA TRP A 83 -9.78 5.78 8.05
C TRP A 83 -10.11 4.53 7.24
N PHE A 84 -9.46 3.40 7.54
CA PHE A 84 -9.76 2.14 6.88
C PHE A 84 -11.14 1.60 7.21
N GLU A 85 -11.60 1.67 8.46
CA GLU A 85 -12.96 1.24 8.84
C GLU A 85 -14.02 1.95 8.03
N GLN A 86 -13.87 3.27 7.85
CA GLN A 86 -14.81 4.06 7.07
C GLN A 86 -14.67 3.79 5.56
N LEU A 87 -13.47 3.51 5.07
CA LEU A 87 -13.26 3.10 3.68
C LEU A 87 -13.94 1.76 3.37
N GLU A 88 -13.88 0.78 4.27
CA GLU A 88 -14.56 -0.52 4.08
C GLU A 88 -16.07 -0.35 3.91
N VAL A 89 -16.67 0.56 4.67
CA VAL A 89 -18.10 0.89 4.54
C VAL A 89 -18.41 1.45 3.15
N VAL A 90 -17.53 2.31 2.61
CA VAL A 90 -17.67 2.87 1.26
C VAL A 90 -17.45 1.81 0.17
N PHE A 91 -16.52 0.87 0.38
CA PHE A 91 -16.34 -0.26 -0.53
C PHE A 91 -17.56 -1.17 -0.53
N ALA A 92 -18.12 -1.46 0.65
CA ALA A 92 -19.35 -2.23 0.78
C ALA A 92 -20.52 -1.54 0.07
N SER A 93 -20.67 -0.22 0.22
CA SER A 93 -21.74 0.54 -0.47
C SER A 93 -21.55 0.63 -1.98
N SER A 94 -20.30 0.54 -2.46
CA SER A 94 -19.95 0.62 -3.89
C SER A 94 -19.87 -0.76 -4.56
N SER A 95 -20.26 -1.84 -3.85
CA SER A 95 -20.18 -3.23 -4.31
C SER A 95 -18.77 -3.67 -4.73
N ILE A 96 -17.73 -3.10 -4.12
CA ILE A 96 -16.34 -3.48 -4.35
C ILE A 96 -15.97 -4.60 -3.39
N ILE A 97 -16.08 -5.83 -3.86
CA ILE A 97 -15.91 -7.04 -3.04
C ILE A 97 -14.54 -7.68 -3.29
N SER A 98 -14.06 -7.68 -4.53
CA SER A 98 -12.76 -8.27 -4.88
C SER A 98 -11.60 -7.52 -4.24
N ALA A 99 -10.67 -8.27 -3.63
CA ALA A 99 -9.45 -7.72 -3.03
C ALA A 99 -8.60 -6.95 -4.04
N GLU A 100 -8.55 -7.41 -5.30
CA GLU A 100 -7.85 -6.72 -6.38
C GLU A 100 -8.46 -5.35 -6.68
N HIS A 101 -9.81 -5.29 -6.72
CA HIS A 101 -10.54 -4.05 -6.96
C HIS A 101 -10.40 -3.08 -5.77
N LYS A 102 -10.42 -3.59 -4.53
CA LYS A 102 -10.14 -2.79 -3.33
C LYS A 102 -8.72 -2.23 -3.34
N PHE A 103 -7.73 -3.04 -3.70
CA PHE A 103 -6.33 -2.61 -3.79
C PHE A 103 -6.13 -1.55 -4.88
N ALA A 104 -6.72 -1.75 -6.07
CA ALA A 104 -6.67 -0.76 -7.14
C ALA A 104 -7.37 0.55 -6.76
N ALA A 105 -8.51 0.49 -6.05
CA ALA A 105 -9.19 1.68 -5.54
C ALA A 105 -8.36 2.38 -4.45
N LEU A 106 -7.73 1.61 -3.56
CA LEU A 106 -6.84 2.13 -2.51
C LEU A 106 -5.68 2.91 -3.11
N LEU A 107 -4.97 2.37 -4.10
CA LEU A 107 -3.84 3.04 -4.76
C LEU A 107 -4.22 4.40 -5.37
N ARG A 108 -5.46 4.57 -5.82
CA ARG A 108 -5.94 5.85 -6.38
C ARG A 108 -6.20 6.92 -5.31
N LEU A 109 -6.35 6.52 -4.05
CA LEU A 109 -6.60 7.40 -2.91
C LEU A 109 -5.31 7.79 -2.17
N MET A 110 -4.19 7.15 -2.47
CA MET A 110 -2.91 7.37 -1.80
C MET A 110 -2.11 8.54 -2.40
N ASP A 111 -1.38 9.25 -1.55
CA ASP A 111 -0.33 10.21 -1.94
C ASP A 111 0.94 9.48 -2.42
N ASP A 112 1.80 10.17 -3.17
CA ASP A 112 3.03 9.60 -3.76
C ASP A 112 3.93 8.94 -2.70
N THR A 113 4.04 9.56 -1.52
CA THR A 113 4.83 9.01 -0.40
C THR A 113 4.29 7.66 0.04
N THR A 114 2.99 7.54 0.22
CA THR A 114 2.35 6.32 0.72
C THR A 114 2.27 5.26 -0.38
N SER A 115 2.12 5.68 -1.63
CA SER A 115 2.20 4.81 -2.81
C SER A 115 3.59 4.16 -2.96
N SER A 116 4.67 4.88 -2.66
CA SER A 116 6.04 4.34 -2.70
C SER A 116 6.24 3.16 -1.75
N LEU A 117 5.59 3.23 -0.58
CA LEU A 117 5.63 2.18 0.43
C LEU A 117 4.90 0.91 -0.03
N LEU A 118 3.84 1.08 -0.81
CA LEU A 118 3.04 -0.01 -1.38
C LEU A 118 3.62 -0.60 -2.69
N CYS A 119 4.69 -0.02 -3.23
CA CYS A 119 5.33 -0.53 -4.45
C CYS A 119 5.83 -1.98 -4.29
N SER A 120 6.23 -2.39 -3.10
CA SER A 120 6.66 -3.76 -2.80
C SER A 120 5.52 -4.77 -2.99
N ILE A 121 4.31 -4.42 -2.57
CA ILE A 121 3.09 -5.24 -2.67
C ILE A 121 2.57 -5.25 -4.10
N THR A 122 2.65 -4.12 -4.80
CA THR A 122 2.18 -4.00 -6.20
C THR A 122 2.93 -4.94 -7.16
N ARG A 123 4.18 -5.32 -6.84
CA ARG A 123 4.99 -6.24 -7.66
C ARG A 123 4.52 -7.69 -7.61
N ASN A 124 3.85 -8.10 -6.53
CA ASN A 124 3.34 -9.46 -6.33
C ASN A 124 1.89 -9.37 -5.87
N LEU A 125 0.95 -9.26 -6.82
CA LEU A 125 -0.48 -9.23 -6.55
C LEU A 125 -0.94 -10.60 -6.00
N SER A 126 -0.88 -10.72 -4.68
CA SER A 126 -1.51 -11.81 -3.93
C SER A 126 -3.01 -11.55 -3.79
N PRO A 127 -3.86 -12.58 -3.65
CA PRO A 127 -5.26 -12.41 -3.21
C PRO A 127 -5.41 -11.63 -1.89
N THR A 128 -4.34 -11.53 -1.09
CA THR A 128 -4.29 -10.78 0.18
C THR A 128 -3.74 -9.36 0.05
N ALA A 129 -3.42 -8.89 -1.17
CA ALA A 129 -2.69 -7.63 -1.38
C ALA A 129 -3.33 -6.41 -0.68
N TYR A 130 -4.66 -6.35 -0.62
CA TYR A 130 -5.37 -5.30 0.09
C TYR A 130 -5.16 -5.37 1.61
N ASP A 131 -5.28 -6.56 2.20
CA ASP A 131 -5.11 -6.75 3.64
C ASP A 131 -3.65 -6.53 4.06
N ASP A 132 -2.71 -6.96 3.22
CA ASP A 132 -1.27 -6.74 3.42
C ASP A 132 -0.94 -5.24 3.36
N ALA A 133 -1.52 -4.51 2.39
CA ALA A 133 -1.35 -3.07 2.27
C ALA A 133 -1.95 -2.32 3.47
N LYS A 134 -3.16 -2.72 3.90
CA LYS A 134 -3.82 -2.17 5.08
C LYS A 134 -3.00 -2.41 6.34
N ALA A 135 -2.51 -3.64 6.56
CA ALA A 135 -1.68 -4.00 7.70
C ALA A 135 -0.37 -3.20 7.71
N LEU A 136 0.27 -3.07 6.55
CA LEU A 136 1.51 -2.30 6.40
C LEU A 136 1.29 -0.82 6.73
N LEU A 137 0.26 -0.20 6.16
CA LEU A 137 -0.05 1.21 6.40
C LEU A 137 -0.47 1.49 7.85
N ILE A 138 -1.26 0.60 8.44
CA ILE A 138 -1.60 0.69 9.86
C ILE A 138 -0.32 0.55 10.69
N LYS A 139 0.58 -0.38 10.38
CA LYS A 139 1.82 -0.56 11.12
C LYS A 139 2.73 0.68 11.04
N GLU A 140 2.88 1.26 9.85
CA GLU A 140 3.81 2.37 9.63
C GLU A 140 3.30 3.69 10.25
N PHE A 141 1.99 3.95 10.15
CA PHE A 141 1.41 5.23 10.57
C PHE A 141 0.70 5.17 11.92
N SER A 142 0.47 3.99 12.51
CA SER A 142 -0.10 3.93 13.86
C SER A 142 0.94 4.39 14.89
N LEU A 143 0.45 5.12 15.88
CA LEU A 143 1.25 5.49 17.04
C LEU A 143 1.76 4.22 17.75
N SER A 144 3.04 4.23 18.10
CA SER A 144 3.62 3.21 18.97
C SER A 144 2.92 3.20 20.33
N LYS A 145 3.01 2.10 21.09
CA LYS A 145 2.44 2.06 22.45
C LYS A 145 2.96 3.22 23.30
N PHE A 146 4.26 3.50 23.20
CA PHE A 146 4.91 4.59 23.92
C PHE A 146 4.35 5.97 23.52
N ASP A 147 4.18 6.23 22.22
CA ASP A 147 3.62 7.49 21.72
C ASP A 147 2.15 7.66 22.10
N ARG A 148 1.39 6.55 22.17
CA ARG A 148 0.00 6.56 22.65
C ARG A 148 -0.09 6.93 24.13
N VAL A 149 0.76 6.35 24.98
CA VAL A 149 0.84 6.73 26.41
C VAL A 149 1.23 8.20 26.55
N LYS A 150 2.23 8.65 25.79
CA LYS A 150 2.63 10.06 25.77
C LYS A 150 1.47 10.97 25.39
N ALA A 151 0.80 10.68 24.27
CA ALA A 151 -0.33 11.45 23.79
C ALA A 151 -1.49 11.47 24.78
N TYR A 152 -1.71 10.37 25.52
CA TYR A 152 -2.70 10.28 26.58
C TYR A 152 -2.35 11.19 27.77
N LEU A 153 -1.10 11.15 28.26
CA LEU A 153 -0.67 11.95 29.41
C LEU A 153 -0.57 13.45 29.10
N GLU A 154 -0.27 13.80 27.84
CA GLU A 154 -0.19 15.17 27.36
C GLU A 154 -1.53 15.68 26.76
N ALA A 155 -2.60 14.87 26.82
CA ALA A 155 -3.88 15.21 26.21
C ALA A 155 -4.54 16.39 26.93
N VAL A 156 -4.80 17.46 26.17
CA VAL A 156 -5.59 18.61 26.60
C VAL A 156 -6.83 18.72 25.71
N PRO A 157 -8.02 19.05 26.25
CA PRO A 157 -9.19 19.31 25.45
C PRO A 157 -8.99 20.57 24.60
N ALA A 158 -9.47 20.57 23.36
CA ALA A 158 -9.48 21.79 22.56
C ALA A 158 -10.47 22.81 23.15
N PRO A 159 -10.31 24.13 22.91
CA PRO A 159 -11.12 25.18 23.54
C PRO A 159 -12.65 24.99 23.41
N ASP A 160 -13.11 24.45 22.28
CA ASP A 160 -14.53 24.22 21.98
C ASP A 160 -14.93 22.72 21.98
N GLU A 161 -14.03 21.82 22.39
CA GLU A 161 -14.28 20.38 22.41
C GLU A 161 -15.18 20.00 23.61
N LYS A 162 -16.26 19.27 23.34
CA LYS A 162 -17.10 18.72 24.42
C LYS A 162 -16.30 17.70 25.21
N LEU A 163 -16.39 17.76 26.55
CA LEU A 163 -15.68 16.81 27.43
C LEU A 163 -16.02 15.34 27.15
N THR A 164 -17.23 15.05 26.69
CA THR A 164 -17.61 13.69 26.27
C THR A 164 -16.82 13.23 25.05
N LEU A 165 -16.62 14.10 24.06
CA LEU A 165 -15.81 13.81 22.87
C LEU A 165 -14.33 13.70 23.24
N PHE A 166 -13.85 14.59 24.11
CA PHE A 166 -12.51 14.52 24.66
C PHE A 166 -12.26 13.17 25.35
N ASN A 167 -13.18 12.72 26.21
CA ASN A 167 -13.07 11.45 26.91
C ASN A 167 -13.01 10.27 25.93
N SER A 168 -13.89 10.21 24.94
CA SER A 168 -13.85 9.15 23.91
C SER A 168 -12.53 9.16 23.13
N ARG A 169 -11.95 10.34 22.88
CA ARG A 169 -10.64 10.46 22.23
C ARG A 169 -9.53 9.88 23.11
N ILE A 170 -9.45 10.22 24.39
CA ILE A 170 -8.42 9.65 25.29
C ILE A 170 -8.64 8.16 25.57
N GLU A 171 -9.88 7.70 25.66
CA GLU A 171 -10.22 6.26 25.74
C GLU A 171 -9.67 5.49 24.54
N SER A 172 -9.80 6.05 23.33
CA SER A 172 -9.22 5.43 22.12
C SER A 172 -7.68 5.36 22.15
N LEU A 173 -7.01 6.28 22.86
CA LEU A 173 -5.55 6.26 23.02
C LEU A 173 -5.10 5.17 23.98
N ILE A 174 -5.87 4.87 25.01
CA ILE A 174 -5.56 3.81 25.99
C ILE A 174 -6.09 2.44 25.61
N ASP A 175 -6.92 2.34 24.57
CA ASP A 175 -7.48 1.06 24.13
C ASP A 175 -6.39 0.02 23.82
N GLY A 176 -6.46 -1.13 24.47
CA GLY A 176 -5.46 -2.19 24.38
C GLY A 176 -4.10 -1.88 25.05
N LEU A 177 -3.98 -0.78 25.81
CA LEU A 177 -2.82 -0.53 26.68
C LEU A 177 -3.08 -1.11 28.07
N SER A 178 -2.04 -1.71 28.64
CA SER A 178 -2.04 -2.18 30.02
C SER A 178 -1.45 -1.14 30.97
N PHE A 179 -1.73 -1.27 32.27
CA PHE A 179 -1.07 -0.46 33.29
C PHE A 179 0.46 -0.62 33.29
N ASP A 180 0.94 -1.79 32.86
CA ASP A 180 2.37 -2.09 32.65
C ASP A 180 2.98 -1.18 31.58
N ASP A 181 2.28 -0.97 30.46
CA ASP A 181 2.74 -0.08 29.38
C ASP A 181 2.85 1.38 29.86
N VAL A 182 1.89 1.84 30.68
CA VAL A 182 1.93 3.18 31.28
C VAL A 182 3.09 3.31 32.27
N SER A 183 3.29 2.28 33.10
CA SER A 183 4.37 2.26 34.10
C SER A 183 5.75 2.23 33.44
N LYS A 184 5.90 1.49 32.34
CA LYS A 184 7.09 1.47 31.48
C LYS A 184 7.40 2.84 30.91
N TYR A 185 6.38 3.53 30.38
CA TYR A 185 6.54 4.90 29.91
C TYR A 185 7.04 5.82 31.04
N CYS A 186 6.42 5.75 32.22
CA CYS A 186 6.84 6.54 33.39
C CYS A 186 8.28 6.23 33.80
N LEU A 187 8.67 4.94 33.85
CA LEU A 187 10.04 4.52 34.15
C LEU A 187 11.03 5.19 33.18
N LEU A 188 10.80 5.08 31.87
CA LEU A 188 11.66 5.74 30.88
C LEU A 188 11.59 7.26 30.98
N ARG A 189 10.45 7.85 31.33
CA ARG A 189 10.32 9.32 31.41
C ARG A 189 11.13 9.91 32.56
N TYR A 190 11.08 9.26 33.72
CA TYR A 190 11.66 9.76 34.97
C TYR A 190 13.06 9.19 35.27
N ALA A 191 13.48 8.12 34.61
CA ALA A 191 14.82 7.56 34.81
C ALA A 191 15.94 8.54 34.39
N PRO A 192 17.12 8.49 35.05
CA PRO A 192 18.29 9.24 34.64
C PRO A 192 18.73 8.92 33.19
N ALA A 193 19.33 9.89 32.50
CA ALA A 193 19.69 9.76 31.08
C ALA A 193 20.56 8.52 30.78
N ALA A 194 21.50 8.19 31.67
CA ALA A 194 22.36 7.02 31.54
C ALA A 194 21.56 5.70 31.53
N VAL A 195 20.60 5.56 32.44
CA VAL A 195 19.74 4.37 32.56
C VAL A 195 18.78 4.28 31.37
N ARG A 196 18.22 5.41 30.91
CA ARG A 196 17.30 5.43 29.75
C ARG A 196 17.95 4.91 28.48
N LEU A 197 19.19 5.33 28.18
CA LEU A 197 19.89 4.91 26.97
C LEU A 197 20.11 3.39 26.93
N GLN A 198 20.36 2.80 28.09
CA GLN A 198 20.56 1.36 28.25
C GLN A 198 19.22 0.60 28.13
N LEU A 199 18.15 1.13 28.73
CA LEU A 199 16.82 0.52 28.70
C LEU A 199 16.11 0.67 27.35
N SER A 200 16.39 1.72 26.58
CA SER A 200 15.75 2.00 25.28
C SER A 200 16.14 1.05 24.14
N GLY A 201 16.84 -0.05 24.44
CA GLY A 201 17.16 -1.09 23.47
C GLY A 201 15.92 -1.78 22.90
N SER A 202 16.11 -2.50 21.78
CA SER A 202 15.04 -3.11 20.98
C SER A 202 14.13 -4.13 21.69
N SER A 203 14.41 -4.47 22.96
CA SER A 203 13.65 -5.44 23.75
C SER A 203 12.71 -4.79 24.79
N PHE A 204 12.64 -3.45 24.86
CA PHE A 204 11.89 -2.75 25.91
C PHE A 204 10.39 -3.09 25.93
N ASP A 205 9.77 -3.18 24.75
CA ASP A 205 8.33 -3.42 24.64
C ASP A 205 7.93 -4.86 25.01
N ASP A 206 8.83 -5.83 24.81
CA ASP A 206 8.56 -7.26 25.00
C ASP A 206 8.82 -7.73 26.44
N LYS A 207 9.66 -7.03 27.21
CA LYS A 207 9.99 -7.39 28.59
C LYS A 207 8.88 -6.95 29.56
N PRO A 208 8.54 -7.72 30.60
CA PRO A 208 7.63 -7.25 31.65
C PRO A 208 8.29 -6.15 32.50
N LEU A 209 7.50 -5.25 33.10
CA LEU A 209 8.03 -4.14 33.93
C LEU A 209 8.94 -4.62 35.05
N ALA A 210 8.62 -5.74 35.70
CA ALA A 210 9.40 -6.26 36.82
C ALA A 210 10.86 -6.55 36.45
N ASP A 211 11.12 -7.01 35.23
CA ASP A 211 12.48 -7.30 34.78
C ASP A 211 13.20 -6.04 34.33
N LEU A 212 12.48 -5.08 33.74
CA LEU A 212 13.01 -3.75 33.42
C LEU A 212 13.44 -2.97 34.67
N LEU A 213 12.69 -3.10 35.77
CA LEU A 213 13.05 -2.48 37.04
C LEU A 213 14.34 -3.08 37.63
N LYS A 214 14.51 -4.40 37.59
CA LYS A 214 15.76 -5.05 38.03
C LYS A 214 16.96 -4.60 37.20
N GLU A 215 16.76 -4.45 35.88
CA GLU A 215 17.78 -3.94 34.96
C GLU A 215 18.10 -2.47 35.25
N ALA A 216 17.09 -1.64 35.54
CA ALA A 216 17.29 -0.25 35.95
C ALA A 216 18.08 -0.15 37.27
N ASP A 217 17.72 -0.97 38.26
CA ASP A 217 18.36 -0.96 39.59
C ASP A 217 19.84 -1.36 39.50
N SER A 218 20.18 -2.38 38.70
CA SER A 218 21.58 -2.79 38.51
C SER A 218 22.43 -1.69 37.86
N LEU A 219 21.84 -0.92 36.94
CA LEU A 219 22.50 0.21 36.28
C LEU A 219 22.71 1.41 37.22
N THR A 220 21.79 1.63 38.18
CA THR A 220 21.96 2.69 39.18
C THR A 220 22.99 2.39 40.25
N GLN A 221 23.28 1.11 40.51
CA GLN A 221 24.31 0.70 41.48
C GLN A 221 25.75 0.80 40.92
N CYS A 222 25.90 0.90 39.60
CA CYS A 222 27.19 1.01 38.93
C CYS A 222 27.62 2.45 38.58
N ALA A 223 26.81 3.45 38.94
CA ALA A 223 27.06 4.88 38.72
C ALA A 223 27.43 5.58 40.04
#